data_AF-A0A955EEY0-F1
#
_entry.id   AF-A0A955EEY0-F1
#
_cell.length_a   1.000
_cell.length_b   1.000
_cell.length_c   1.000
_cell.angle_alpha   90.00
_cell.angle_beta   90.00
_cell.angle_gamma   90.00
#
_symmetry.space_group_name_H-M   'P 1'
#
loop_
_entity.id
_entity.type
_entity.pdbx_description
1 polymer ?
#
loop_
_entity_poly.entity_id
_entity_poly.type
_entity_poly.pdbx_seq_one_letter_code
_entity_poly.pdbx_strand_id
1 'polypeptide(L)'
;MQVAILGRQPKLSVAELERIYGAEAISEISDEAALVEVDEPLDQNRLGGTIKSAKLLTRLESTDLEGAFAYLQKTVPDHLEYLPDGKLQLGVSVYGFKA
;
A
#
# COMPACT_ATOMS: atom_id res chain seq x y z
N MET A 1 1.11 0.11 10.44
CA MET A 1 0.15 0.47 9.36
C MET A 1 0.45 -0.26 8.06
N GLN A 2 -0.58 -0.86 7.47
CA GLN A 2 -0.54 -1.52 6.17
C GLN A 2 -1.44 -0.80 5.17
N VAL A 3 -1.12 -0.90 3.88
CA VAL A 3 -1.95 -0.49 2.75
C VAL A 3 -2.50 -1.76 2.10
N ALA A 4 -3.79 -1.79 1.84
CA ALA A 4 -4.47 -2.82 1.07
C ALA A 4 -4.91 -2.25 -0.28
N ILE A 5 -4.50 -2.89 -1.38
CA ILE A 5 -5.02 -2.59 -2.72
C ILE A 5 -6.26 -3.44 -2.94
N LEU A 6 -7.39 -2.77 -3.13
CA LEU A 6 -8.72 -3.37 -3.18
C LEU A 6 -9.00 -3.98 -4.55
N GLY A 7 -9.83 -5.02 -4.55
CA GLY A 7 -10.22 -5.76 -5.73
C GLY A 7 -11.32 -5.09 -6.54
N ARG A 8 -11.85 -5.86 -7.51
CA ARG A 8 -12.95 -5.46 -8.41
C ARG A 8 -14.22 -4.99 -7.69
N GLN A 9 -14.44 -5.42 -6.45
CA GLN A 9 -15.57 -4.98 -5.63
C GLN A 9 -15.03 -4.32 -4.34
N PRO A 10 -14.64 -3.04 -4.41
CA PRO A 10 -13.90 -2.41 -3.32
C PRO A 10 -14.71 -2.30 -2.03
N LYS A 11 -16.01 -1.99 -2.12
CA LYS A 11 -16.90 -1.96 -0.95
C LYS A 11 -16.99 -3.30 -0.22
N LEU A 12 -16.99 -4.42 -0.95
CA LEU A 12 -16.95 -5.75 -0.31
C LEU A 12 -15.57 -6.05 0.26
N SER A 13 -14.52 -5.55 -0.38
CA SER A 13 -13.14 -5.72 0.07
C SER A 13 -12.91 -4.96 1.39
N VAL A 14 -13.44 -3.75 1.51
CA VAL A 14 -13.45 -2.97 2.77
C VAL A 14 -14.22 -3.71 3.85
N ALA A 15 -15.44 -4.18 3.56
CA ALA A 15 -16.24 -4.93 4.55
C ALA A 15 -15.53 -6.22 5.02
N GLU A 16 -14.77 -6.89 4.16
CA GLU A 16 -13.92 -8.03 4.54
C GLU A 16 -12.81 -7.61 5.51
N LEU A 17 -12.11 -6.50 5.21
CA LEU A 17 -11.08 -5.94 6.09
C LEU A 17 -11.65 -5.53 7.45
N GLU A 18 -12.79 -4.83 7.47
CA GLU A 18 -13.50 -4.44 8.71
C GLU A 18 -13.89 -5.67 9.54
N ARG A 19 -14.31 -6.77 8.89
CA ARG A 19 -14.68 -8.00 9.61
C ARG A 19 -13.48 -8.67 10.27
N ILE A 20 -12.29 -8.58 9.67
CA ILE A 20 -11.09 -9.26 10.17
C ILE A 20 -10.35 -8.40 11.20
N TYR A 21 -10.21 -7.10 10.94
CA TYR A 21 -9.35 -6.19 11.70
C TYR A 21 -10.12 -5.17 12.57
N GLY A 22 -11.45 -5.10 12.44
CA GLY A 22 -12.28 -4.09 13.11
C GLY A 22 -12.48 -2.86 12.23
N ALA A 23 -13.68 -2.26 12.26
CA ALA A 23 -14.01 -1.11 11.40
C ALA A 23 -13.24 0.15 11.81
N GLU A 24 -12.94 0.29 13.10
CA GLU A 24 -12.14 1.36 13.67
C GLU A 24 -10.70 1.38 13.17
N ALA A 25 -10.17 0.24 12.72
CA ALA A 25 -8.80 0.11 12.22
C ALA A 25 -8.70 0.36 10.71
N ILE A 26 -9.81 0.64 10.02
CA ILE A 26 -9.85 0.81 8.57
C ILE A 26 -10.05 2.29 8.21
N SER A 27 -9.23 2.78 7.29
CA SER A 27 -9.41 4.10 6.69
C SER A 27 -9.36 3.99 5.16
N GLU A 28 -10.48 4.23 4.50
CA GLU A 28 -10.55 4.26 3.04
C GLU A 28 -9.73 5.45 2.48
N ILE A 29 -8.81 5.18 1.56
CA ILE A 29 -8.05 6.24 0.86
C ILE A 29 -8.74 6.60 -0.45
N SER A 30 -9.16 5.58 -1.21
CA SER A 30 -9.85 5.70 -2.49
C SER A 30 -10.64 4.42 -2.80
N ASP A 31 -11.32 4.38 -3.94
CA ASP A 31 -12.00 3.18 -4.42
C ASP A 31 -11.03 2.02 -4.71
N GLU A 32 -9.72 2.27 -4.78
CA GLU A 32 -8.69 1.25 -5.09
C GLU A 32 -7.83 0.88 -3.88
N ALA A 33 -7.88 1.63 -2.77
CA ALA A 33 -6.96 1.43 -1.65
C ALA A 33 -7.56 1.80 -0.29
N ALA A 34 -7.20 1.04 0.74
CA ALA A 34 -7.50 1.31 2.14
C ALA A 34 -6.25 1.17 3.02
N LEU A 35 -6.23 1.91 4.14
CA LEU A 35 -5.27 1.75 5.22
C LEU A 35 -5.85 0.83 6.29
N VAL A 36 -4.97 0.01 6.86
CA VAL A 36 -5.26 -0.88 7.98
C VAL A 36 -4.27 -0.57 9.11
N GLU A 37 -4.78 -0.23 10.29
CA GLU A 37 -3.99 0.12 11.48
C GLU A 37 -3.43 -1.13 12.19
N VAL A 38 -2.63 -1.90 11.46
CA VAL A 38 -1.90 -3.06 11.98
C VAL A 38 -0.43 -2.97 11.61
N ASP A 39 0.44 -3.51 12.46
CA ASP A 39 1.89 -3.56 12.21
C ASP A 39 2.30 -4.81 11.44
N GLU A 40 1.60 -5.91 11.68
CA GLU A 40 1.83 -7.19 11.02
C GLU A 40 1.34 -7.15 9.55
N PRO A 41 1.97 -7.92 8.64
CA PRO A 41 1.46 -8.09 7.29
C PRO A 41 0.05 -8.66 7.29
N LEU A 42 -0.80 -8.16 6.39
CA LEU A 42 -2.15 -8.69 6.23
C LEU A 42 -2.13 -10.16 5.78
N ASP A 43 -2.95 -11.00 6.40
CA ASP A 43 -3.05 -12.42 6.07
C ASP A 43 -3.75 -12.63 4.72
N GLN A 44 -2.94 -12.78 3.66
CA GLN A 44 -3.40 -12.97 2.29
C GLN A 44 -4.16 -14.28 2.07
N ASN A 45 -4.02 -15.29 2.96
CA ASN A 45 -4.80 -16.52 2.84
C ASN A 45 -6.27 -16.32 3.25
N ARG A 46 -6.55 -15.26 4.01
CA ARG A 46 -7.89 -14.94 4.53
C ARG A 46 -8.59 -13.84 3.75
N LEU A 47 -7.87 -13.12 2.89
CA LEU A 47 -8.39 -11.99 2.12
C LEU A 47 -8.70 -12.42 0.69
N GLY A 48 -9.97 -12.42 0.31
CA GLY A 48 -10.42 -12.64 -1.06
C GLY A 48 -10.59 -11.36 -1.88
N GLY A 49 -10.81 -10.23 -1.19
CA GLY A 49 -11.05 -8.92 -1.80
C GLY A 49 -9.79 -8.08 -2.00
N THR A 50 -8.66 -8.45 -1.40
CA THR A 50 -7.40 -7.68 -1.48
C THR A 50 -6.49 -8.26 -2.57
N ILE A 51 -6.05 -7.42 -3.53
CA ILE A 51 -5.13 -7.87 -4.60
C ILE A 51 -3.68 -7.90 -4.11
N LYS A 52 -3.28 -6.90 -3.33
CA LYS A 52 -1.93 -6.74 -2.77
C LYS A 52 -2.01 -6.04 -1.42
N SER A 53 -1.08 -6.35 -0.52
CA SER A 53 -0.82 -5.54 0.66
C SER A 53 0.64 -5.12 0.73
N ALA A 54 0.90 -4.00 1.40
CA ALA A 54 2.24 -3.51 1.64
C ALA A 54 2.31 -2.70 2.93
N LYS A 55 3.48 -2.65 3.55
CA LYS A 55 3.73 -1.75 4.68
C LYS A 55 3.80 -0.30 4.19
N LEU A 56 3.11 0.60 4.87
CA LEU A 56 3.23 2.03 4.60
C LEU A 56 4.59 2.54 5.14
N LEU A 57 5.46 3.03 4.26
CA LEU A 57 6.77 3.59 4.66
C LEU A 57 6.74 5.11 4.84
N THR A 58 6.01 5.82 3.98
CA THR A 58 5.89 7.28 4.00
C THR A 58 4.60 7.71 3.32
N ARG A 59 4.02 8.82 3.78
CA ARG A 59 2.91 9.53 3.13
C ARG A 59 3.41 10.90 2.67
N LEU A 60 3.22 11.22 1.40
CA LEU A 60 3.55 12.53 0.82
C LEU A 60 2.26 13.35 0.68
N GLU A 61 2.23 14.56 1.22
CA GLU A 61 1.09 15.49 1.07
C GLU A 61 1.19 16.30 -0.22
N SER A 62 1.31 15.61 -1.37
CA SER A 62 1.43 16.22 -2.69
C SER A 62 0.81 15.32 -3.75
N THR A 63 0.28 15.92 -4.81
CA THR A 63 -0.22 15.23 -6.01
C THR A 63 0.81 15.23 -7.15
N ASP A 64 2.00 15.80 -6.93
CA ASP A 64 3.09 15.84 -7.90
C ASP A 64 3.77 14.46 -8.02
N LEU A 65 3.45 13.75 -9.10
CA LEU A 65 4.04 12.46 -9.40
C LEU A 65 5.54 12.54 -9.67
N GLU A 66 6.03 13.58 -10.38
CA GLU A 66 7.46 13.71 -10.68
C GLU A 66 8.26 13.88 -9.39
N GLY A 67 7.79 14.73 -8.47
CA GLY A 67 8.33 14.87 -7.14
C GLY A 67 8.30 13.57 -6.33
N ALA A 68 7.23 12.77 -6.42
CA ALA A 68 7.15 11.47 -5.77
C ALA A 68 8.18 10.47 -6.33
N PHE A 69 8.41 10.44 -7.64
CA PHE A 69 9.46 9.61 -8.25
C PHE A 69 10.86 10.05 -7.83
N ALA A 70 11.13 11.35 -7.78
CA ALA A 70 12.40 11.89 -7.29
C ALA A 70 12.64 11.54 -5.82
N TYR A 71 11.59 11.62 -4.99
CA TYR A 71 11.64 11.19 -3.59
C TYR A 71 11.97 9.70 -3.47
N LEU A 72 11.29 8.84 -4.24
CA LEU A 72 11.56 7.40 -4.25
C LEU A 72 13.02 7.10 -4.60
N GLN A 73 13.59 7.74 -5.64
CA GLN A 73 14.99 7.54 -6.02
C GLN A 73 15.97 7.90 -4.91
N LYS A 74 15.64 8.91 -4.10
CA LYS A 74 16.49 9.38 -3.00
C LYS A 74 16.37 8.48 -1.76
N THR A 75 15.16 8.07 -1.38
CA THR A 75 14.89 7.45 -0.07
C THR A 75 14.86 5.92 -0.11
N VAL A 76 14.62 5.31 -1.27
CA VAL A 76 14.65 3.84 -1.40
C VAL A 76 15.97 3.22 -0.93
N PRO A 77 17.17 3.77 -1.26
CA PRO A 77 18.43 3.22 -0.76
C PRO A 77 18.48 3.10 0.77
N ASP A 78 18.04 4.12 1.50
CA ASP A 78 18.01 4.14 2.97
C ASP A 78 17.12 3.02 3.54
N HIS A 79 16.02 2.70 2.82
CA HIS A 79 15.15 1.59 3.19
C HIS A 79 15.71 0.20 2.83
N LEU A 80 16.82 0.11 2.09
CA LEU A 80 17.38 -1.14 1.59
C LEU A 80 18.76 -1.46 2.16
N GLU A 81 19.27 -0.68 3.12
CA GLU A 81 20.60 -0.90 3.74
C GLU A 81 20.77 -2.29 4.38
N TYR A 82 19.66 -2.96 4.71
CA TYR A 82 19.68 -4.33 5.25
C TYR A 82 19.97 -5.41 4.18
N LEU A 83 19.94 -5.05 2.89
CA LEU A 83 20.21 -5.95 1.79
C LEU A 83 21.71 -5.96 1.44
N PRO A 84 22.23 -7.08 0.93
CA PRO A 84 23.62 -7.15 0.49
C PRO A 84 23.86 -6.27 -0.75
N ASP A 85 25.13 -5.91 -0.95
CA ASP A 85 25.57 -5.14 -2.11
C ASP A 85 25.15 -5.80 -3.43
N GLY A 86 24.56 -5.02 -4.33
CA GLY A 86 24.11 -5.51 -5.62
C GLY A 86 23.24 -4.52 -6.38
N LYS A 87 22.83 -4.92 -7.59
CA LYS A 87 21.88 -4.16 -8.41
C LYS A 87 20.47 -4.65 -8.10
N LEU A 88 19.62 -3.75 -7.61
CA LEU A 88 18.19 -4.00 -7.42
C LEU A 88 17.38 -3.33 -8.53
N GLN A 89 16.40 -4.06 -9.08
CA GLN A 89 15.44 -3.51 -10.03
C GLN A 89 14.07 -3.44 -9.35
N LEU A 90 13.50 -2.23 -9.31
CA LEU A 90 12.19 -1.98 -8.71
C LEU A 90 11.19 -1.56 -9.80
N GLY A 91 10.00 -2.14 -9.74
CA GLY A 91 8.85 -1.68 -10.52
C GLY A 91 8.04 -0.70 -9.71
N VAL A 92 7.53 0.35 -10.37
CA VAL A 92 6.56 1.28 -9.75
C VAL A 92 5.18 0.97 -10.31
N SER A 93 4.19 0.89 -9.43
CA SER A 93 2.77 0.77 -9.78
C SER A 93 2.04 1.98 -9.23
N VAL A 94 1.25 2.65 -10.08
CA VAL A 94 0.42 3.78 -9.72
C VAL A 94 -1.04 3.34 -9.80
N TYR A 95 -1.81 3.56 -8.74
CA TYR A 95 -3.23 3.22 -8.65
C TYR A 95 -4.07 4.50 -8.60
N GLY A 96 -5.28 4.47 -9.17
CA GLY A 96 -6.19 5.63 -9.19
C GLY A 96 -5.80 6.77 -10.15
N PHE A 97 -4.71 6.62 -10.92
CA PHE A 97 -4.31 7.61 -11.92
C PHE A 97 -5.11 7.42 -13.21
N LYS A 98 -5.81 8.48 -13.65
CA LYS A 98 -6.49 8.48 -14.96
C LYS A 98 -5.45 8.75 -16.05
N ALA A 99 -5.27 7.78 -16.94
CA ALA A 99 -4.42 7.89 -18.12
C ALA A 99 -4.97 8.90 -19.14
#